data_AF-A0A354BI12-F1
#
_entry.id   AF-A0A354BI12-F1
#
_cell.length_a   1.000
_cell.length_b   1.000
_cell.length_c   1.000
_cell.angle_alpha   90.00
_cell.angle_beta   90.00
_cell.angle_gamma   90.00
#
_symmetry.space_group_name_H-M   'P 1'
#
loop_
_entity.id
_entity.type
_entity.pdbx_description
1 polymer ?
#
loop_
_entity_poly.entity_id
_entity_poly.type
_entity_poly.pdbx_seq_one_letter_code
_entity_poly.pdbx_strand_id
1 'polypeptide(L)'
;MPPPAALPYPNLDPVIVALGPIQLRWYGLMYLIGLTAAYFLIRRKVTRKELAIRQDQIYDMVVYAAFGVFLGGRIGYTLFYNFSYYSQNPLKLLAVWEGGMSFHGGLLGTILALIWFSRKQGIPVYTVADLAASVTPIGLGCGRIGNFINGELFGRATDVDWCMVFPG
;
A
#
# COMPACT_ATOMS: atom_id res chain seq x y z
N MET A 1 -33.74 12.88 1.77
CA MET A 1 -33.23 13.72 0.67
C MET A 1 -31.80 14.09 1.02
N PRO A 2 -30.85 14.05 0.07
CA PRO A 2 -29.52 14.59 0.33
C PRO A 2 -29.65 16.07 0.74
N PRO A 3 -28.78 16.58 1.62
CA PRO A 3 -28.75 18.00 1.97
C PRO A 3 -28.72 18.85 0.69
N PRO A 4 -29.39 20.02 0.66
CA PRO A 4 -29.47 20.86 -0.53
C PRO A 4 -28.10 21.31 -1.09
N ALA A 5 -27.01 21.13 -0.34
CA ALA A 5 -25.63 21.49 -0.71
C ALA A 5 -24.66 20.29 -0.86
N ALA A 6 -25.15 19.04 -0.85
CA ALA A 6 -24.24 17.88 -0.90
C ALA A 6 -23.45 17.82 -2.23
N LEU A 7 -22.14 17.60 -2.12
CA LEU A 7 -21.25 17.48 -3.26
C LEU A 7 -21.50 16.15 -3.99
N PRO A 8 -21.66 16.15 -5.32
CA PRO A 8 -21.68 14.89 -6.08
C PRO A 8 -20.27 14.30 -6.10
N TYR A 9 -20.17 12.97 -5.96
CA TYR A 9 -18.91 12.29 -6.25
C TYR A 9 -18.53 12.48 -7.74
N PRO A 10 -17.30 12.91 -8.06
CA PRO A 10 -16.87 13.09 -9.44
C PRO A 10 -16.92 11.77 -10.21
N ASN A 11 -17.23 11.82 -11.50
CA ASN A 11 -17.20 10.64 -12.36
C ASN A 11 -15.75 10.22 -12.65
N LEU A 12 -15.16 9.45 -11.74
CA LEU A 12 -13.80 8.93 -11.84
C LEU A 12 -13.85 7.44 -12.22
N ASP A 13 -13.33 7.11 -13.40
CA ASP A 13 -13.09 5.71 -13.75
C ASP A 13 -11.87 5.19 -12.97
N PRO A 14 -12.00 4.13 -12.16
CA PRO A 14 -10.87 3.55 -11.42
C PRO A 14 -9.80 2.94 -12.34
N VAL A 15 -10.12 2.67 -13.61
CA VAL A 15 -9.23 2.14 -14.64
C VAL A 15 -8.66 3.30 -15.47
N ILE A 16 -7.32 3.39 -15.51
CA ILE A 16 -6.59 4.37 -16.34
C ILE A 16 -6.61 3.92 -17.80
N VAL A 17 -6.23 2.65 -18.03
CA VAL A 17 -6.19 2.03 -19.36
C VAL A 17 -6.44 0.53 -19.21
N ALA A 18 -7.21 -0.02 -20.15
CA ALA A 18 -7.48 -1.45 -20.26
C ALA A 18 -6.77 -2.01 -21.50
N LEU A 19 -5.91 -3.00 -21.28
CA LEU A 19 -5.23 -3.77 -22.32
C LEU A 19 -5.71 -5.22 -22.24
N GLY A 20 -6.89 -5.47 -22.80
CA GLY A 20 -7.58 -6.77 -22.68
C GLY A 20 -7.86 -7.11 -21.21
N PRO A 21 -7.40 -8.26 -20.68
CA PRO A 21 -7.63 -8.64 -19.28
C PRO A 21 -6.79 -7.83 -18.27
N ILE A 22 -5.78 -7.08 -18.74
CA ILE A 22 -4.90 -6.30 -17.86
C ILE A 22 -5.48 -4.89 -17.75
N GLN A 23 -5.86 -4.51 -16.53
CA GLN A 23 -6.36 -3.17 -16.23
C GLN A 23 -5.37 -2.42 -15.36
N LEU A 24 -4.82 -1.34 -15.89
CA LEU A 24 -4.02 -0.42 -15.10
C LEU A 24 -4.97 0.47 -14.30
N ARG A 25 -4.92 0.37 -12.97
CA ARG A 25 -5.83 1.10 -12.06
C ARG A 25 -5.12 2.25 -11.36
N TRP A 26 -5.84 3.32 -11.08
CA TRP A 26 -5.34 4.45 -10.28
C TRP A 26 -4.79 4.01 -8.94
N TYR A 27 -5.44 3.04 -8.29
CA TYR A 27 -5.01 2.48 -7.02
C TYR A 27 -3.57 1.92 -7.09
N GLY A 28 -3.27 1.15 -8.14
CA GLY A 28 -1.92 0.60 -8.36
C GLY A 28 -0.90 1.69 -8.67
N LEU A 29 -1.28 2.68 -9.48
CA LEU A 29 -0.42 3.83 -9.77
C LEU A 29 -0.11 4.65 -8.51
N MET A 30 -1.09 4.87 -7.63
CA MET A 30 -0.87 5.57 -6.36
C MET A 30 0.14 4.85 -5.48
N TYR A 31 0.10 3.51 -5.41
CA TYR A 31 1.13 2.76 -4.70
C TYR A 31 2.52 2.91 -5.34
N LEU A 32 2.60 2.88 -6.68
CA LEU A 32 3.87 3.11 -7.37
C LEU A 32 4.44 4.49 -7.02
N ILE A 33 3.61 5.53 -7.08
CA ILE A 33 4.00 6.90 -6.69
C ILE A 33 4.45 6.93 -5.22
N GLY A 34 3.73 6.26 -4.32
CA GLY A 34 4.10 6.18 -2.91
C GLY A 34 5.46 5.53 -2.67
N LEU A 35 5.74 4.40 -3.35
CA LEU A 35 7.02 3.70 -3.27
C LEU A 35 8.17 4.53 -3.88
N THR A 36 7.93 5.15 -5.03
CA THR A 36 8.92 6.03 -5.68
C THR A 36 9.23 7.25 -4.81
N ALA A 37 8.22 7.88 -4.23
CA ALA A 37 8.40 9.00 -3.31
C ALA A 37 9.15 8.57 -2.05
N ALA A 38 8.81 7.40 -1.48
CA ALA A 38 9.52 6.83 -0.34
C ALA A 38 11.02 6.62 -0.63
N TYR A 39 11.37 6.07 -1.80
CA TYR A 39 12.76 5.91 -2.23
C TYR A 39 13.51 7.25 -2.23
N PHE A 40 12.96 8.27 -2.89
CA PHE A 40 13.62 9.58 -2.97
C PHE A 40 13.73 10.28 -1.62
N LEU A 41 12.72 10.15 -0.76
CA LEU A 41 12.71 10.72 0.59
C LEU A 41 13.71 10.03 1.51
N ILE A 42 13.80 8.70 1.48
CA ILE A 42 14.82 7.93 2.22
C ILE A 42 16.21 8.35 1.73
N ARG A 43 16.44 8.37 0.41
CA ARG A 43 17.71 8.82 -0.17
C ARG A 43 18.10 10.21 0.32
N ARG A 44 17.17 11.17 0.26
CA ARG A 44 17.41 12.53 0.77
C ARG A 44 17.74 12.54 2.26
N LYS A 45 17.07 11.74 3.09
CA LYS A 45 17.33 11.64 4.54
C LYS A 45 18.68 11.01 4.85
N VAL A 46 19.03 9.92 4.17
CA VAL A 46 20.32 9.23 4.30
C VAL A 46 21.47 10.18 3.98
N THR A 47 21.38 10.90 2.85
CA THR A 47 22.40 11.89 2.47
C THR A 47 22.49 13.03 3.47
N ARG A 48 21.36 13.59 3.92
CA ARG A 48 21.35 14.72 4.87
C ARG A 48 21.86 14.36 6.27
N LYS A 49 21.65 13.12 6.71
CA LYS A 49 22.09 12.63 8.03
C LYS A 49 23.44 11.92 7.98
N GLU A 50 24.09 11.90 6.81
CA GLU A 50 25.39 11.23 6.60
C GLU A 50 25.39 9.78 7.09
N LEU A 51 24.26 9.08 6.93
CA LEU A 51 24.16 7.67 7.32
C LEU A 51 25.03 6.83 6.39
N ALA A 52 25.76 5.87 6.95
CA ALA A 52 26.56 4.90 6.21
C ALA A 52 25.70 3.84 5.49
N ILE A 53 24.79 4.30 4.62
CA ILE A 53 23.86 3.48 3.83
C ILE A 53 24.08 3.85 2.36
N ARG A 54 24.41 2.86 1.54
CA ARG A 54 24.65 3.06 0.11
C ARG A 54 23.34 3.19 -0.67
N GLN A 55 23.41 3.73 -1.89
CA GLN A 55 22.23 3.93 -2.74
C GLN A 55 21.56 2.61 -3.16
N ASP A 56 22.34 1.56 -3.44
CA ASP A 56 21.85 0.20 -3.70
C ASP A 56 21.07 -0.35 -2.50
N GLN A 57 21.56 -0.11 -1.28
CA GLN A 57 20.87 -0.54 -0.06
C GLN A 57 19.54 0.18 0.15
N ILE A 58 19.40 1.44 -0.25
CA ILE A 58 18.12 2.16 -0.21
C ILE A 58 17.12 1.55 -1.19
N TYR A 59 17.57 1.24 -2.40
CA TYR A 59 16.74 0.56 -3.40
C TYR A 59 16.28 -0.81 -2.88
N ASP A 60 17.22 -1.61 -2.38
CA ASP A 60 16.94 -2.91 -1.78
C ASP A 60 15.94 -2.80 -0.62
N MET A 61 16.08 -1.80 0.26
CA MET A 61 15.16 -1.59 1.37
C MET A 61 13.72 -1.43 0.89
N VAL A 62 13.49 -0.61 -0.14
CA VAL A 62 12.16 -0.38 -0.72
C VAL A 62 11.62 -1.64 -1.39
N VAL A 63 12.48 -2.38 -2.09
CA VAL A 63 12.12 -3.66 -2.72
C VAL A 63 11.73 -4.70 -1.67
N TYR A 64 12.53 -4.87 -0.62
CA TYR A 64 12.22 -5.77 0.51
C TYR A 64 10.90 -5.40 1.18
N ALA A 65 10.65 -4.10 1.42
CA ALA A 65 9.37 -3.64 1.96
C ALA A 65 8.20 -4.00 1.03
N ALA A 66 8.32 -3.73 -0.28
CA ALA A 66 7.27 -4.04 -1.26
C ALA A 66 6.98 -5.55 -1.33
N PHE A 67 8.00 -6.40 -1.35
CA PHE A 67 7.85 -7.85 -1.27
C PHE A 67 7.21 -8.29 0.04
N GLY A 68 7.61 -7.70 1.16
CA GLY A 68 7.03 -7.97 2.49
C GLY A 68 5.54 -7.65 2.55
N VAL A 69 5.12 -6.47 2.06
CA VAL A 69 3.70 -6.09 1.95
C VAL A 69 2.95 -7.11 1.09
N PHE A 70 3.48 -7.44 -0.08
CA PHE A 70 2.79 -8.28 -1.06
C PHE A 70 2.63 -9.72 -0.57
N LEU A 71 3.72 -10.36 -0.16
CA LEU A 71 3.70 -11.74 0.32
C LEU A 71 2.96 -11.85 1.65
N GLY A 72 3.26 -10.94 2.59
CA GLY A 72 2.58 -10.91 3.89
C GLY A 72 1.09 -10.67 3.73
N GLY A 73 0.67 -9.76 2.84
CA GLY A 73 -0.73 -9.47 2.58
C GLY A 73 -1.47 -10.68 2.02
N ARG A 74 -0.84 -11.40 1.08
CA ARG A 74 -1.42 -12.61 0.47
C ARG A 74 -1.51 -13.78 1.45
N ILE A 75 -0.44 -14.04 2.18
CA ILE A 75 -0.39 -15.11 3.19
C ILE A 75 -1.35 -14.79 4.34
N GLY A 76 -1.34 -13.55 4.84
CA GLY A 76 -2.26 -13.12 5.89
C GLY A 76 -3.71 -13.18 5.46
N TYR A 77 -4.04 -12.86 4.20
CA TYR A 77 -5.40 -13.04 3.70
C TYR A 77 -5.83 -14.50 3.76
N THR A 78 -4.94 -15.37 3.26
CA THR A 78 -5.14 -16.81 3.20
C THR A 78 -5.33 -17.41 4.59
N LEU A 79 -4.47 -17.06 5.55
CA LEU A 79 -4.49 -17.63 6.89
C LEU A 79 -5.62 -17.06 7.75
N PHE A 80 -5.86 -15.75 7.71
CA PHE A 80 -6.77 -15.09 8.66
C PHE A 80 -8.23 -15.08 8.19
N TYR A 81 -8.47 -15.07 6.87
CA TYR A 81 -9.82 -14.84 6.34
C TYR A 81 -10.38 -16.01 5.53
N ASN A 82 -9.54 -16.85 4.91
CA ASN A 82 -10.04 -17.83 3.94
C ASN A 82 -9.30 -19.19 3.96
N PHE A 83 -8.80 -19.59 5.13
CA PHE A 83 -7.93 -20.76 5.28
C PHE A 83 -8.54 -22.05 4.73
N SER A 84 -9.83 -22.30 4.99
CA SER A 84 -10.55 -23.50 4.54
C SER A 84 -10.57 -23.64 3.02
N TYR A 85 -10.71 -22.54 2.29
CA TYR A 85 -10.71 -22.54 0.83
C TYR A 85 -9.32 -22.86 0.26
N TYR A 86 -8.28 -22.22 0.80
CA TYR A 86 -6.92 -22.36 0.29
C TYR A 86 -6.24 -23.67 0.71
N SER A 87 -6.64 -24.29 1.82
CA SER A 87 -6.16 -25.62 2.20
C SER A 87 -6.61 -26.69 1.19
N GLN A 88 -7.75 -26.49 0.55
CA GLN A 88 -8.27 -27.36 -0.52
C GLN A 88 -7.75 -26.95 -1.90
N ASN A 89 -7.27 -25.72 -2.06
CA ASN A 89 -6.80 -25.16 -3.34
C ASN A 89 -5.45 -24.44 -3.18
N PRO A 90 -4.35 -25.12 -2.82
CA PRO A 90 -3.09 -24.47 -2.45
C PRO A 90 -2.48 -23.63 -3.57
N LEU A 91 -2.66 -24.03 -4.84
CA LEU A 91 -2.18 -23.28 -6.00
C LEU A 91 -2.85 -21.90 -6.15
N LYS A 92 -4.06 -21.71 -5.60
CA LYS A 92 -4.75 -20.41 -5.61
C LYS A 92 -4.01 -19.35 -4.81
N LEU A 93 -3.08 -19.73 -3.92
CA LEU A 93 -2.24 -18.76 -3.23
C LEU A 93 -1.48 -17.84 -4.21
N LEU A 94 -1.10 -18.36 -5.39
CA LEU A 94 -0.40 -17.60 -6.44
C LEU A 94 -1.34 -16.74 -7.30
N ALA A 95 -2.65 -17.00 -7.26
CA ALA A 95 -3.66 -16.30 -8.06
C ALA A 95 -4.01 -14.92 -7.46
N VAL A 96 -3.00 -14.06 -7.36
CA VAL A 96 -3.08 -12.71 -6.77
C VAL A 96 -4.00 -11.76 -7.54
N TRP A 97 -4.29 -12.06 -8.81
CA TRP A 97 -5.24 -11.31 -9.64
C TRP A 97 -6.70 -11.54 -9.22
N GLU A 98 -6.99 -12.58 -8.43
CA GLU A 98 -8.33 -12.82 -7.87
C GLU A 98 -8.62 -11.91 -6.67
N GLY A 99 -7.72 -10.97 -6.36
CA GLY A 99 -7.79 -10.13 -5.17
C GLY A 99 -7.48 -10.91 -3.90
N GLY A 100 -7.87 -10.37 -2.74
CA GLY A 100 -7.61 -11.00 -1.44
C GLY A 100 -6.25 -10.65 -0.87
N MET A 101 -6.20 -9.52 -0.18
CA MET A 101 -5.02 -8.99 0.52
C MET A 101 -5.40 -8.59 1.94
N SER A 102 -4.58 -8.97 2.92
CA SER A 102 -4.75 -8.60 4.32
C SER A 102 -3.86 -7.41 4.66
N PHE A 103 -4.44 -6.36 5.25
CA PHE A 103 -3.67 -5.25 5.81
C PHE A 103 -2.71 -5.74 6.91
N HIS A 104 -3.22 -6.50 7.88
CA HIS A 104 -2.43 -7.02 9.00
C HIS A 104 -1.29 -7.93 8.52
N GLY A 105 -1.59 -8.78 7.54
CA GLY A 105 -0.58 -9.62 6.89
C GLY A 105 0.50 -8.80 6.20
N GLY A 106 0.10 -7.77 5.44
CA GLY A 106 1.05 -6.88 4.76
C GLY A 106 1.93 -6.11 5.73
N LEU A 107 1.36 -5.61 6.83
CA LEU A 107 2.11 -4.91 7.88
C LEU A 107 3.15 -5.84 8.52
N LEU A 108 2.74 -7.03 8.98
CA LEU A 108 3.64 -8.01 9.58
C LEU A 108 4.73 -8.46 8.60
N GLY A 109 4.36 -8.76 7.36
CA GLY A 109 5.30 -9.15 6.31
C GLY A 109 6.34 -8.06 6.03
N THR A 110 5.93 -6.78 6.02
CA THR A 110 6.84 -5.64 5.85
C THR A 110 7.81 -5.51 7.01
N ILE A 111 7.33 -5.61 8.25
CA ILE A 111 8.17 -5.54 9.45
C ILE A 111 9.22 -6.65 9.42
N LEU A 112 8.80 -7.88 9.14
CA LEU A 112 9.71 -9.03 9.07
C LEU A 112 10.73 -8.88 7.93
N ALA A 113 10.30 -8.42 6.74
CA ALA A 113 11.19 -8.19 5.61
C ALA A 113 12.23 -7.10 5.91
N LEU A 114 11.85 -6.01 6.57
CA LEU A 114 12.76 -4.92 6.94
C LEU A 114 13.73 -5.32 8.06
N ILE A 115 13.29 -6.11 9.04
CA ILE A 115 14.18 -6.69 10.07
C ILE A 115 15.21 -7.62 9.39
N TRP A 116 14.76 -8.46 8.46
CA TRP A 116 15.65 -9.36 7.73
C TRP A 116 16.67 -8.59 6.86
N PHE A 117 16.19 -7.60 6.10
CA PHE A 117 17.03 -6.69 5.32
C PHE A 117 18.09 -6.00 6.21
N SER A 118 17.68 -5.42 7.33
CA SER A 118 18.56 -4.75 8.30
C SER A 118 19.69 -5.67 8.75
N ARG A 119 19.37 -6.90 9.16
CA ARG A 119 20.36 -7.90 9.58
C ARG A 119 21.30 -8.29 8.45
N LYS A 120 20.77 -8.50 7.25
CA LYS A 120 21.56 -8.89 6.06
C LYS A 120 22.56 -7.80 5.65
N GLN A 121 22.18 -6.53 5.81
CA GLN A 121 22.97 -5.38 5.39
C GLN A 121 23.86 -4.80 6.51
N GLY A 122 23.79 -5.34 7.73
CA GLY A 122 24.54 -4.82 8.89
C GLY A 122 24.08 -3.43 9.34
N ILE A 123 22.86 -3.01 8.99
CA ILE A 123 22.29 -1.71 9.38
C ILE A 123 21.47 -1.90 10.65
N PRO A 124 21.58 -1.07 11.69
CA PRO A 124 20.74 -1.19 12.88
C PRO A 124 19.25 -1.20 12.56
N VAL A 125 18.49 -2.12 13.16
CA VAL A 125 17.04 -2.29 12.90
C VAL A 125 16.29 -0.98 13.16
N TYR A 126 16.61 -0.27 14.23
CA TYR A 126 15.98 1.01 14.57
C TYR A 126 16.23 2.08 13.51
N THR A 127 17.40 2.10 12.87
CA THR A 127 17.69 3.04 11.77
C THR A 127 16.80 2.75 10.56
N VAL A 128 16.63 1.47 10.20
CA VAL A 128 15.72 1.06 9.12
C VAL A 128 14.27 1.38 9.47
N ALA A 129 13.87 1.12 10.72
CA ALA A 129 12.53 1.42 11.23
C ALA A 129 12.23 2.93 11.19
N ASP A 130 13.14 3.78 11.67
CA ASP A 130 13.00 5.25 11.64
C ASP A 130 12.87 5.77 10.21
N LEU A 131 13.68 5.26 9.28
CA LEU A 131 13.60 5.62 7.87
C LEU A 131 12.25 5.22 7.29
N ALA A 132 11.80 3.97 7.52
CA ALA A 132 10.53 3.45 7.04
C ALA A 132 9.34 4.23 7.61
N ALA A 133 9.30 4.44 8.93
CA ALA A 133 8.26 5.19 9.63
C ALA A 133 8.15 6.63 9.10
N SER A 134 9.29 7.25 8.76
CA SER A 134 9.30 8.63 8.26
C SER A 134 8.70 8.82 6.87
N VAL A 135 8.54 7.73 6.10
CA VAL A 135 7.94 7.76 4.75
C VAL A 135 6.60 7.02 4.68
N THR A 136 6.22 6.27 5.72
CA THR A 136 4.91 5.61 5.81
C THR A 136 3.73 6.55 5.54
N PRO A 137 3.69 7.81 6.04
CA PRO A 137 2.57 8.71 5.77
C PRO A 137 2.33 8.99 4.28
N ILE A 138 3.39 9.00 3.44
CA ILE A 138 3.25 9.20 2.00
C ILE A 138 2.53 8.01 1.36
N GLY A 139 2.93 6.78 1.72
CA GLY A 139 2.26 5.57 1.24
C GLY A 139 0.79 5.52 1.67
N LEU A 140 0.50 5.89 2.93
CA LEU A 140 -0.87 5.98 3.44
C LEU A 140 -1.68 7.04 2.70
N GLY A 141 -1.11 8.23 2.48
CA GLY A 141 -1.74 9.32 1.75
C GLY A 141 -2.10 8.91 0.32
N CYS A 142 -1.15 8.33 -0.42
CA CYS A 142 -1.39 7.77 -1.75
C CYS A 142 -2.49 6.69 -1.73
N GLY A 143 -2.48 5.81 -0.73
CA GLY A 143 -3.54 4.81 -0.55
C GLY A 143 -4.91 5.44 -0.35
N ARG A 144 -5.02 6.47 0.50
CA ARG A 144 -6.28 7.21 0.72
C ARG A 144 -6.78 7.94 -0.52
N ILE A 145 -5.88 8.51 -1.32
CA ILE A 145 -6.24 9.07 -2.64
C ILE A 145 -6.79 7.97 -3.55
N GLY A 146 -6.15 6.80 -3.57
CA GLY A 146 -6.65 5.63 -4.29
C GLY A 146 -8.05 5.20 -3.83
N ASN A 147 -8.30 5.18 -2.51
CA ASN A 147 -9.62 4.83 -1.97
C ASN A 147 -10.68 5.83 -2.40
N PHE A 148 -10.35 7.12 -2.39
CA PHE A 148 -11.25 8.15 -2.89
C PHE A 148 -11.59 7.94 -4.38
N ILE A 149 -10.59 7.70 -5.25
CA ILE A 149 -10.81 7.44 -6.69
C ILE A 149 -11.64 6.16 -6.94
N ASN A 150 -11.49 5.16 -6.08
CA ASN A 150 -12.30 3.94 -6.13
C ASN A 150 -13.72 4.11 -5.56
N GLY A 151 -14.03 5.24 -4.93
CA GLY A 151 -15.31 5.46 -4.25
C GLY A 151 -15.50 4.60 -2.99
N GLU A 152 -14.42 4.22 -2.31
CA GLU A 152 -14.45 3.31 -1.15
C GLU A 152 -13.91 3.96 0.14
N LEU A 153 -14.21 3.33 1.29
CA LEU A 153 -13.80 3.78 2.64
C LEU A 153 -14.21 5.23 2.98
N PHE A 154 -15.39 5.66 2.53
CA PHE A 154 -15.96 6.94 2.90
C PHE A 154 -16.43 7.00 4.37
N GLY A 155 -16.67 8.22 4.84
CA GLY A 155 -17.02 8.51 6.23
C GLY A 155 -18.47 8.19 6.59
N ARG A 156 -18.90 8.68 7.76
CA ARG A 156 -20.27 8.54 8.24
C ARG A 156 -21.22 9.48 7.49
N ALA A 157 -22.48 9.09 7.38
CA ALA A 157 -23.54 9.97 6.91
C ALA A 157 -23.62 11.24 7.79
N THR A 158 -23.78 12.39 7.15
CA THR A 158 -23.73 13.69 7.80
C THR A 158 -24.36 14.75 6.90
N ASP A 159 -24.75 15.88 7.51
CA ASP A 159 -25.46 16.97 6.85
C ASP A 159 -24.60 18.25 6.71
N VAL A 160 -23.28 18.15 6.89
CA VAL A 160 -22.35 19.29 6.71
C VAL A 160 -22.20 19.68 5.24
N ASP A 161 -21.86 20.94 4.96
CA ASP A 161 -21.83 21.50 3.60
C ASP A 161 -20.81 20.87 2.64
N TRP A 162 -19.81 20.15 3.16
CA TRP A 162 -18.81 19.42 2.36
C TRP A 162 -19.08 17.90 2.33
N CYS A 163 -20.27 17.45 2.75
CA CYS A 163 -20.65 16.06 2.59
C CYS A 163 -20.71 15.69 1.10
N MET A 164 -20.38 14.44 0.79
CA MET A 164 -20.32 13.95 -0.59
C MET A 164 -21.21 12.72 -0.75
N VAL A 165 -21.98 12.69 -1.84
CA VAL A 165 -22.80 11.54 -2.22
C VAL A 165 -21.95 10.58 -3.07
N PHE A 166 -21.55 9.47 -2.47
CA PHE A 166 -20.83 8.39 -3.16
C PHE A 166 -21.80 7.46 -3.91
N PRO A 167 -21.39 6.82 -5.01
CA PRO A 167 -22.25 6.02 -5.87
C PRO A 167 -22.57 4.61 -5.34
N GLY A 168 -22.12 4.27 -4.12
CA GLY A 168 -22.23 2.94 -3.51
C GLY A 168 -23.33 2.81 -2.46
#